data_AF-G9PC07-F1
#
_entry.id   AF-G9PC07-F1
#
_cell.length_a   1.000
_cell.length_b   1.000
_cell.length_c   1.000
_cell.angle_alpha   90.00
_cell.angle_beta   90.00
_cell.angle_gamma   90.00
#
_symmetry.space_group_name_H-M   'P 1'
#
loop_
_entity.id
_entity.type
_entity.pdbx_description
1 polymer ?
#
loop_
_entity_poly.entity_id
_entity_poly.type
_entity_poly.pdbx_seq_one_letter_code
_entity_poly.pdbx_strand_id
1 'polypeptide(L)'
;LEPTTRFSGRQIFYIFGLDGIGALALSGGVNFAIAYAMYTTQNTVKRPVRLWQLPNTLAGDAAVTIFVQCVITWFVELILLRYDLRHRSVQPIGFISQPTNRWLRMFFFLPRDPSAGVGNPNRKWTFLEFIQQALRGLSFGVVSFLILWPIFMGALTGFGRKEGADYVYHDKWLPQVFKLILGGVLGLLTTPLMAMFWLIKAGWE
;
A
#
# COMPACT_ATOMS: atom_id res chain seq x y z
N LEU A 1 -1.70 8.84 -25.33
CA LEU A 1 -3.15 9.13 -25.31
C LEU A 1 -3.28 10.54 -24.77
N GLU A 2 -4.16 11.37 -25.32
CA GLU A 2 -4.35 12.73 -24.78
C GLU A 2 -4.86 12.65 -23.34
N PRO A 3 -4.35 13.52 -22.43
CA PRO A 3 -4.79 13.56 -21.04
C PRO A 3 -6.28 13.86 -20.94
N THR A 4 -6.99 13.13 -20.09
CA THR A 4 -8.43 13.33 -19.89
C THR A 4 -8.71 14.63 -19.13
N THR A 5 -9.72 15.38 -19.60
CA THR A 5 -10.19 16.64 -18.98
C THR A 5 -11.21 16.42 -17.87
N ARG A 6 -11.78 15.21 -17.75
CA ARG A 6 -12.70 14.77 -16.69
C ARG A 6 -12.48 13.28 -16.43
N PHE A 7 -12.86 12.80 -15.24
CA PHE A 7 -12.85 11.37 -14.93
C PHE A 7 -13.74 10.60 -15.92
N SER A 8 -13.13 9.70 -16.68
CA SER A 8 -13.85 8.72 -17.50
C SER A 8 -14.36 7.59 -16.60
N GLY A 9 -15.55 7.05 -16.89
CA GLY A 9 -16.08 5.89 -16.15
C GLY A 9 -15.13 4.69 -16.15
N ARG A 10 -14.32 4.52 -17.21
CA ARG A 10 -13.27 3.50 -17.27
C ARG A 10 -12.13 3.75 -16.28
N GLN A 11 -11.76 5.01 -16.04
CA GLN A 11 -10.74 5.37 -15.06
C GLN A 11 -11.25 5.14 -13.63
N ILE A 12 -12.51 5.49 -13.36
CA ILE A 12 -13.14 5.25 -12.05
C ILE A 12 -13.20 3.75 -11.77
N PHE A 13 -13.61 2.95 -12.76
CA PHE A 13 -13.63 1.49 -12.62
C PHE A 13 -12.23 0.90 -12.42
N TYR A 14 -11.21 1.41 -13.11
CA TYR A 14 -9.83 1.00 -12.91
C TYR A 14 -9.37 1.30 -11.48
N ILE A 15 -9.48 2.56 -11.05
CA ILE A 15 -8.98 3.04 -9.75
C ILE A 15 -9.71 2.40 -8.57
N PHE A 16 -11.05 2.34 -8.59
CA PHE A 16 -11.83 1.86 -7.45
C PHE A 16 -12.24 0.39 -7.57
N GLY A 17 -12.43 -0.11 -8.79
CA GLY A 17 -12.77 -1.51 -9.04
C GLY A 17 -11.56 -2.41 -8.96
N LEU A 18 -10.60 -2.22 -9.88
CA LEU A 18 -9.39 -3.07 -9.94
C LEU A 18 -8.42 -2.72 -8.80
N ASP A 19 -8.01 -1.47 -8.69
CA ASP A 19 -7.03 -1.06 -7.68
C ASP A 19 -7.67 -0.88 -6.30
N GLY A 20 -8.99 -0.83 -6.18
CA GLY A 20 -9.68 -0.78 -4.89
C GLY A 20 -10.10 -2.17 -4.41
N ILE A 21 -11.19 -2.68 -4.98
CA ILE A 21 -11.77 -3.97 -4.58
C ILE A 21 -10.86 -5.15 -4.96
N GLY A 22 -10.24 -5.11 -6.14
CA GLY A 22 -9.28 -6.13 -6.55
C GLY A 22 -8.07 -6.18 -5.61
N ALA A 23 -7.51 -5.01 -5.27
CA ALA A 23 -6.42 -4.91 -4.31
C ALA A 23 -6.81 -5.36 -2.89
N LEU A 24 -8.04 -5.09 -2.45
CA LEU A 24 -8.57 -5.61 -1.18
C LEU A 24 -8.52 -7.14 -1.15
N ALA A 25 -9.08 -7.78 -2.18
CA ALA A 25 -9.16 -9.23 -2.24
C ALA A 25 -7.76 -9.87 -2.31
N LEU A 26 -6.90 -9.34 -3.20
CA LEU A 26 -5.55 -9.85 -3.39
C LEU A 26 -4.69 -9.65 -2.14
N SER A 27 -4.67 -8.44 -1.60
CA SER A 27 -3.83 -8.10 -0.45
C SER A 27 -4.30 -8.80 0.83
N GLY A 28 -5.62 -8.85 1.05
CA GLY A 28 -6.19 -9.61 2.17
C GLY A 28 -5.86 -11.10 2.05
N GLY A 29 -6.00 -11.68 0.86
CA GLY A 29 -5.67 -13.08 0.61
C GLY A 29 -4.19 -13.40 0.84
N VAL A 30 -3.27 -12.57 0.35
CA VAL A 30 -1.81 -12.77 0.57
C VAL A 30 -1.46 -12.68 2.05
N ASN A 31 -1.96 -11.66 2.77
CA ASN A 31 -1.70 -11.53 4.20
C ASN A 31 -2.30 -12.69 5.01
N PHE A 32 -3.50 -13.15 4.63
CA PHE A 32 -4.11 -14.35 5.21
C PHE A 32 -3.24 -15.58 4.99
N ALA A 33 -2.74 -15.82 3.77
CA ALA A 33 -1.92 -16.98 3.46
C ALA A 33 -0.59 -16.99 4.25
N ILE A 34 0.06 -15.82 4.36
CA ILE A 34 1.26 -15.65 5.18
C ILE A 34 0.96 -15.95 6.65
N ALA A 35 -0.11 -15.35 7.18
CA ALA A 35 -0.52 -15.56 8.57
C ALA A 35 -0.88 -17.02 8.83
N TYR A 36 -1.62 -17.66 7.92
CA TYR A 36 -1.97 -19.07 8.01
C TYR A 36 -0.69 -19.92 8.09
N ALA A 37 0.24 -19.77 7.15
CA ALA A 37 1.52 -20.50 7.16
C ALA A 37 2.33 -20.27 8.44
N MET A 38 2.39 -19.03 8.94
CA MET A 38 3.10 -18.70 10.18
C MET A 38 2.46 -19.38 11.40
N TYR A 39 1.14 -19.28 11.56
CA TYR A 39 0.45 -19.78 12.75
C TYR A 39 0.17 -21.29 12.73
N THR A 40 0.12 -21.94 11.55
CA THR A 40 0.01 -23.40 11.48
C THR A 40 1.34 -24.10 11.74
N THR A 41 2.45 -23.45 11.43
CA THR A 41 3.80 -24.02 11.64
C THR A 41 4.29 -23.83 13.07
N GLN A 42 3.73 -22.86 13.80
CA GLN A 42 4.09 -22.59 15.20
C GLN A 42 3.31 -23.48 16.18
N ASN A 43 4.01 -24.02 17.18
CA ASN A 43 3.40 -24.68 18.33
C ASN A 43 2.71 -23.65 19.25
N THR A 44 1.48 -23.27 18.89
CA THR A 44 0.61 -22.32 19.60
C THR A 44 0.33 -22.70 21.06
N VAL A 45 0.51 -23.99 21.42
CA VAL A 45 0.39 -24.49 22.80
C VAL A 45 1.62 -24.13 23.66
N LYS A 46 2.82 -24.04 23.09
CA LYS A 46 4.06 -23.70 23.83
C LYS A 46 4.40 -22.21 23.77
N ARG A 47 3.92 -21.48 22.75
CA ARG A 47 4.15 -20.05 22.55
C ARG A 47 2.87 -19.38 22.07
N PRO A 48 1.97 -18.99 22.99
CA PRO A 48 0.69 -18.41 22.61
C PRO A 48 0.90 -17.08 21.90
N VAL A 49 -0.02 -16.73 21.00
CA VAL A 49 0.03 -15.49 20.24
C VAL A 49 -0.36 -14.34 21.17
N ARG A 50 0.48 -13.32 21.26
CA ARG A 50 0.32 -12.18 22.17
C ARG A 50 0.12 -10.90 21.39
N LEU A 51 -0.60 -9.95 21.97
CA LEU A 51 -0.81 -8.65 21.33
C LEU A 51 0.51 -7.86 21.31
N TRP A 52 1.13 -7.66 22.48
CA TRP A 52 2.25 -6.74 22.64
C TRP A 52 3.60 -7.44 22.81
N GLN A 53 3.68 -8.55 23.55
CA GLN A 53 4.97 -9.16 23.88
C GLN A 53 5.58 -9.99 22.76
N LEU A 54 6.90 -9.89 22.62
CA LEU A 54 7.74 -10.78 21.82
C LEU A 54 7.78 -12.20 22.44
N PRO A 55 8.04 -13.27 21.66
CA PRO A 55 8.42 -13.31 20.25
C PRO A 55 7.26 -13.34 19.23
N ASN A 56 6.03 -13.66 19.66
CA ASN A 56 4.87 -13.82 18.77
C ASN A 56 3.90 -12.64 18.91
N THR A 57 4.37 -11.43 18.60
CA THR A 57 3.59 -10.19 18.70
C THR A 57 2.73 -9.95 17.46
N LEU A 58 1.42 -9.79 17.64
CA LEU A 58 0.51 -9.34 16.59
C LEU A 58 0.71 -7.87 16.25
N ALA A 59 1.00 -7.03 17.25
CA ALA A 59 1.17 -5.60 17.05
C ALA A 59 2.40 -5.28 16.19
N GLY A 60 3.52 -5.95 16.46
CA GLY A 60 4.74 -5.81 15.65
C GLY A 60 4.55 -6.34 14.24
N ASP A 61 3.93 -7.50 14.10
CA ASP A 61 3.67 -8.12 12.79
C ASP A 61 2.69 -7.28 11.93
N ALA A 62 1.68 -6.66 12.54
CA ALA A 62 0.80 -5.69 11.87
C ALA A 62 1.56 -4.44 11.41
N ALA A 63 2.44 -3.89 12.26
CA ALA A 63 3.25 -2.72 11.92
C ALA A 63 4.14 -3.01 10.70
N VAL A 64 4.86 -4.14 10.71
CA VAL A 64 5.72 -4.55 9.60
C VAL A 64 4.91 -4.75 8.32
N THR A 65 3.75 -5.41 8.38
CA THR A 65 2.85 -5.55 7.23
C THR A 65 2.52 -4.19 6.61
N ILE A 66 2.14 -3.19 7.40
CA ILE A 66 1.74 -1.88 6.86
C ILE A 66 2.87 -1.26 6.04
N PHE A 67 4.08 -1.19 6.59
CA PHE A 67 5.20 -0.56 5.90
C PHE A 67 5.68 -1.35 4.69
N VAL A 68 5.87 -2.67 4.85
CA VAL A 68 6.38 -3.54 3.78
C VAL A 68 5.38 -3.59 2.63
N GLN A 69 4.09 -3.77 2.93
CA GLN A 69 3.05 -3.79 1.91
C GLN A 69 2.98 -2.47 1.16
N CYS A 70 2.98 -1.31 1.83
CA CYS A 70 2.90 -0.03 1.12
C CYS A 70 4.10 0.20 0.19
N VAL A 71 5.31 -0.23 0.58
CA VAL A 71 6.50 -0.16 -0.29
C VAL A 71 6.36 -1.10 -1.48
N ILE A 72 5.97 -2.37 -1.26
CA ILE A 72 5.82 -3.34 -2.35
C ILE A 72 4.70 -2.90 -3.32
N THR A 73 3.52 -2.54 -2.79
CA THR A 73 2.38 -2.07 -3.58
C THR A 73 2.77 -0.87 -4.42
N TRP A 74 3.53 0.08 -3.88
CA TRP A 74 4.02 1.23 -4.65
C TRP A 74 4.79 0.84 -5.91
N PHE A 75 5.68 -0.15 -5.81
CA PHE A 75 6.45 -0.64 -6.95
C PHE A 75 5.60 -1.47 -7.91
N VAL A 76 4.66 -2.28 -7.40
CA VAL A 76 3.72 -3.04 -8.22
C VAL A 76 2.88 -2.10 -9.07
N GLU A 77 2.27 -1.07 -8.46
CA GLU A 77 1.47 -0.06 -9.17
C GLU A 77 2.28 0.68 -10.23
N LEU A 78 3.51 1.04 -9.91
CA LEU A 78 4.41 1.68 -10.85
C LEU A 78 4.68 0.81 -12.10
N ILE A 79 4.82 -0.51 -11.93
CA ILE A 79 5.05 -1.44 -13.04
C ILE A 79 3.76 -1.65 -13.83
N LEU A 80 2.63 -1.91 -13.15
CA LEU A 80 1.33 -2.15 -13.77
C LEU A 80 0.85 -0.95 -14.58
N LEU A 81 0.88 0.25 -14.00
CA LEU A 81 0.44 1.46 -14.70
C LEU A 81 1.34 1.80 -15.88
N ARG A 82 2.65 1.60 -15.78
CA ARG A 82 3.55 1.76 -16.93
C ARG A 82 3.20 0.81 -18.05
N TYR A 83 2.85 -0.43 -17.73
CA TYR A 83 2.42 -1.43 -18.69
C TYR A 83 1.09 -1.03 -19.34
N ASP A 84 0.10 -0.63 -18.54
CA ASP A 84 -1.25 -0.27 -19.02
C ASP A 84 -1.27 1.01 -19.85
N LEU A 85 -0.45 2.01 -19.48
CA LEU A 85 -0.26 3.23 -20.27
C LEU A 85 0.40 2.92 -21.63
N ARG A 86 1.38 2.01 -21.67
CA ARG A 86 2.04 1.59 -22.93
C ARG A 86 1.08 0.87 -23.87
N HIS A 87 0.20 0.02 -23.32
CA HIS A 87 -0.81 -0.71 -24.10
C HIS A 87 -2.07 0.10 -24.39
N ARG A 88 -2.12 1.38 -23.97
CA ARG A 88 -3.27 2.29 -24.15
C ARG A 88 -4.55 1.78 -23.47
N SER A 89 -4.43 0.94 -22.44
CA SER A 89 -5.54 0.39 -21.67
C SER A 89 -6.21 1.43 -20.78
N VAL A 90 -5.41 2.39 -20.26
CA VAL A 90 -5.86 3.46 -19.36
C VAL A 90 -5.35 4.81 -19.85
N GLN A 91 -6.17 5.86 -19.70
CA GLN A 91 -5.80 7.23 -20.03
C GLN A 91 -5.22 7.96 -18.82
N PRO A 92 -4.18 8.78 -18.98
CA PRO A 92 -3.66 9.60 -17.90
C PRO A 92 -4.64 10.71 -17.48
N ILE A 93 -4.50 11.17 -16.24
CA ILE A 93 -5.34 12.22 -15.65
C ILE A 93 -4.72 13.59 -15.99
N GLY A 94 -5.39 14.37 -16.84
CA GLY A 94 -4.88 15.66 -17.34
C GLY A 94 -5.47 16.91 -16.70
N PHE A 95 -6.57 16.78 -15.97
CA PHE A 95 -7.27 17.94 -15.41
C PHE A 95 -6.55 18.56 -14.20
N ILE A 96 -5.57 17.88 -13.61
CA ILE A 96 -4.79 18.38 -12.49
C ILE A 96 -3.55 19.09 -13.02
N SER A 97 -3.44 20.39 -12.76
CA SER A 97 -2.27 21.18 -13.13
C SER A 97 -1.03 20.76 -12.34
N GLN A 98 0.14 20.87 -12.97
CA GLN A 98 1.42 20.62 -12.29
C GLN A 98 1.59 21.52 -11.05
N PRO A 99 2.05 20.97 -9.91
CA PRO A 99 2.25 21.78 -8.71
C PRO A 99 3.38 22.79 -8.91
N THR A 100 3.18 24.03 -8.45
CA THR A 100 4.21 25.09 -8.45
C THR A 100 5.17 24.96 -7.26
N ASN A 101 4.72 24.35 -6.16
CA ASN A 101 5.49 24.24 -4.91
C ASN A 101 6.69 23.28 -5.04
N ARG A 102 7.86 23.73 -4.56
CA ARG A 102 9.14 22.99 -4.63
C ARG A 102 9.08 21.59 -3.98
N TRP A 103 8.41 21.48 -2.84
CA TRP A 103 8.27 20.22 -2.10
C TRP A 103 7.38 19.21 -2.83
N LEU A 104 6.27 19.68 -3.41
CA LEU A 104 5.37 18.83 -4.19
C LEU A 104 6.03 18.40 -5.50
N ARG A 105 6.73 19.29 -6.21
CA ARG A 105 7.51 18.91 -7.41
C ARG A 105 8.54 17.82 -7.12
N MET A 106 9.26 17.94 -5.99
CA MET A 106 10.19 16.90 -5.52
C MET A 106 9.44 15.59 -5.24
N PHE A 107 8.30 15.66 -4.54
CA PHE A 107 7.47 14.49 -4.28
C PHE A 107 6.94 13.83 -5.57
N PHE A 108 6.75 14.57 -6.67
CA PHE A 108 6.28 13.99 -7.94
C PHE A 108 7.38 13.67 -8.97
N PHE A 109 8.67 13.87 -8.64
CA PHE A 109 9.77 13.72 -9.61
C PHE A 109 9.68 14.63 -10.84
N LEU A 110 9.03 15.79 -10.71
CA LEU A 110 8.97 16.75 -11.80
C LEU A 110 10.34 17.47 -11.96
N PRO A 111 10.84 17.67 -13.19
CA PRO A 111 12.03 18.47 -13.42
C PRO A 111 11.89 19.86 -12.79
N ARG A 112 12.98 20.37 -12.22
CA ARG A 112 12.99 21.71 -11.61
C ARG A 112 12.69 22.80 -12.64
N ASP A 113 13.11 22.57 -13.89
CA ASP A 113 12.79 23.37 -15.07
C ASP A 113 11.76 22.66 -15.96
N PRO A 114 10.57 23.24 -16.20
CA PRO A 114 9.55 22.68 -17.10
C PRO A 114 10.03 22.49 -18.55
N SER A 115 11.10 23.18 -18.93
CA SER A 115 11.74 23.14 -20.25
C SER A 115 12.82 22.07 -20.40
N ALA A 116 13.20 21.38 -19.30
CA ALA A 116 14.05 20.21 -19.39
C ALA A 116 13.20 19.05 -19.92
N GLY A 117 13.31 18.76 -21.22
CA GLY A 117 12.53 17.74 -21.91
C GLY A 117 12.51 16.38 -21.20
N VAL A 118 11.46 15.61 -21.45
CA VAL A 118 11.25 14.27 -20.88
C VAL A 118 12.51 13.42 -21.13
N GLY A 119 13.24 13.11 -20.06
CA GLY A 119 14.48 12.35 -20.14
C GLY A 119 14.27 10.98 -20.81
N ASN A 120 15.34 10.42 -21.38
CA ASN A 120 15.28 9.18 -22.15
C ASN A 120 14.52 8.06 -21.39
N PRO A 121 13.41 7.51 -21.96
CA PRO A 121 12.59 6.50 -21.30
C PRO A 121 13.32 5.16 -21.05
N ASN A 122 14.45 4.93 -21.72
CA ASN A 122 15.32 3.76 -21.52
C ASN A 122 16.44 3.96 -20.48
N ARG A 123 16.44 5.08 -19.74
CA ARG A 123 17.43 5.30 -18.68
C ARG A 123 17.20 4.35 -17.51
N LYS A 124 18.24 3.60 -17.13
CA LYS A 124 18.24 2.81 -15.89
C LYS A 124 18.10 3.74 -14.68
N TRP A 125 17.28 3.34 -13.71
CA TRP A 125 17.12 4.11 -12.50
C TRP A 125 18.39 4.10 -11.68
N THR A 126 18.72 5.28 -11.17
CA THR A 126 19.80 5.45 -10.22
C THR A 126 19.36 4.88 -8.87
N PHE A 127 20.29 4.39 -8.06
CA PHE A 127 19.99 3.90 -6.71
C PHE A 127 19.24 4.93 -5.85
N LEU A 128 19.59 6.21 -5.98
CA LEU A 128 18.87 7.31 -5.32
C LEU A 128 17.42 7.43 -5.78
N GLU A 129 17.14 7.23 -7.07
CA GLU A 129 15.77 7.29 -7.60
C GLU A 129 14.93 6.12 -7.07
N PHE A 130 15.54 4.94 -6.95
CA PHE A 130 14.91 3.77 -6.32
C PHE A 130 14.57 4.01 -4.84
N ILE A 131 15.53 4.53 -4.05
CA ILE A 131 15.27 4.90 -2.66
C ILE A 131 14.14 5.91 -2.56
N GLN A 132 14.13 6.93 -3.43
CA GLN A 132 13.06 7.91 -3.44
C GLN A 132 11.70 7.30 -3.77
N GLN A 133 11.62 6.27 -4.62
CA GLN A 133 10.36 5.52 -4.81
C GLN A 133 9.96 4.78 -3.54
N ALA A 134 10.89 4.09 -2.89
CA ALA A 134 10.62 3.38 -1.65
C ALA A 134 10.16 4.33 -0.53
N LEU A 135 10.76 5.52 -0.41
CA LEU A 135 10.34 6.54 0.56
C LEU A 135 8.92 7.05 0.32
N ARG A 136 8.45 7.10 -0.92
CA ARG A 136 7.06 7.47 -1.23
C ARG A 136 6.10 6.38 -0.80
N GLY A 137 6.36 5.12 -1.18
CA GLY A 137 5.60 3.98 -0.65
C GLY A 137 5.58 3.97 0.88
N LEU A 138 6.72 4.26 1.50
CA LEU A 138 6.83 4.37 2.96
C LEU A 138 6.00 5.54 3.53
N SER A 139 5.89 6.67 2.84
CA SER A 139 5.05 7.78 3.30
C SER A 139 3.56 7.41 3.38
N PHE A 140 3.05 6.63 2.42
CA PHE A 140 1.71 6.03 2.51
C PHE A 140 1.63 5.04 3.68
N GLY A 141 2.70 4.28 3.93
CA GLY A 141 2.82 3.40 5.08
C GLY A 141 2.75 4.14 6.41
N VAL A 142 3.43 5.28 6.57
CA VAL A 142 3.39 6.10 7.79
C VAL A 142 1.99 6.62 8.06
N VAL A 143 1.33 7.19 7.04
CA VAL A 143 -0.05 7.68 7.19
C VAL A 143 -1.00 6.54 7.54
N SER A 144 -0.88 5.41 6.84
CA SER A 144 -1.70 4.22 7.11
C SER A 144 -1.43 3.63 8.50
N PHE A 145 -0.19 3.66 8.97
CA PHE A 145 0.20 3.19 10.30
C PHE A 145 -0.46 4.05 11.38
N LEU A 146 -0.37 5.39 11.27
CA LEU A 146 -0.94 6.30 12.25
C LEU A 146 -2.47 6.17 12.36
N ILE A 147 -3.14 5.75 11.29
CA ILE A 147 -4.60 5.62 11.26
C ILE A 147 -5.02 4.19 11.60
N LEU A 148 -4.60 3.20 10.79
CA LEU A 148 -5.11 1.84 10.87
C LEU A 148 -4.54 1.08 12.05
N TRP A 149 -3.25 1.22 12.34
CA TRP A 149 -2.61 0.45 13.41
C TRP A 149 -3.30 0.64 14.77
N PRO A 150 -3.54 1.86 15.29
CA PRO A 150 -4.20 2.02 16.58
C PRO A 150 -5.65 1.53 16.59
N ILE A 151 -6.39 1.68 15.48
CA ILE A 151 -7.75 1.16 15.34
C ILE A 151 -7.76 -0.36 15.47
N PHE A 152 -6.86 -1.02 14.74
CA PHE A 152 -6.75 -2.47 14.74
C PHE A 152 -6.22 -3.02 16.07
N MET A 153 -5.27 -2.35 16.72
CA MET A 153 -4.82 -2.73 18.05
C MET A 153 -5.93 -2.57 19.09
N GLY A 154 -6.71 -1.50 19.02
CA GLY A 154 -7.88 -1.28 19.88
C GLY A 154 -9.00 -2.29 19.63
N ALA A 155 -9.20 -2.74 18.39
CA ALA A 155 -10.14 -3.82 18.10
C ALA A 155 -9.67 -5.15 18.69
N LEU A 156 -8.37 -5.46 18.54
CA LEU A 156 -7.77 -6.70 19.04
C LEU A 156 -7.88 -6.84 20.57
N THR A 157 -7.72 -5.76 21.34
CA THR A 157 -7.90 -5.82 22.81
C THR A 157 -9.30 -6.28 23.22
N GLY A 158 -10.33 -6.06 22.37
CA GLY A 158 -11.69 -6.55 22.62
C GLY A 158 -11.88 -8.05 22.39
N PHE A 159 -11.05 -8.67 21.56
CA PHE A 159 -11.12 -10.12 21.26
C PHE A 159 -10.12 -10.96 22.07
N GLY A 160 -9.13 -10.31 22.69
CA GLY A 160 -8.09 -10.98 23.47
C GLY A 160 -8.51 -11.29 24.90
N ARG A 161 -8.01 -12.39 25.46
CA ARG A 161 -8.12 -12.62 26.91
C ARG A 161 -6.97 -11.91 27.61
N LYS A 162 -7.30 -11.06 28.57
CA LYS A 162 -6.31 -10.35 29.37
C LYS A 162 -5.64 -11.32 30.34
N GLU A 163 -4.35 -11.57 30.15
CA GLU A 163 -3.52 -12.37 31.04
C GLU A 163 -2.36 -11.51 31.54
N GLY A 164 -2.45 -11.08 32.81
CA GLY A 164 -1.52 -10.11 33.38
C GLY A 164 -1.62 -8.74 32.69
N ALA A 165 -0.51 -8.32 32.06
CA ALA A 165 -0.39 -7.03 31.37
C ALA A 165 -0.58 -7.12 29.85
N ASP A 166 -0.86 -8.30 29.28
CA ASP A 166 -0.98 -8.52 27.83
C ASP A 166 -2.30 -9.23 27.47
N TYR A 167 -2.62 -9.22 26.17
CA TYR A 167 -3.77 -9.91 25.61
C TYR A 167 -3.29 -11.13 24.82
N VAL A 168 -3.86 -12.29 25.15
CA VAL A 168 -3.47 -13.58 24.60
C VAL A 168 -4.61 -14.15 23.75
N TYR A 169 -4.23 -14.74 22.62
CA TYR A 169 -5.17 -15.32 21.66
C TYR A 169 -4.90 -16.82 21.54
N HIS A 170 -5.88 -17.60 22.00
CA HIS A 170 -5.86 -19.06 21.92
C HIS A 170 -6.54 -19.56 20.64
N ASP A 171 -7.37 -18.71 20.02
CA ASP A 171 -8.04 -19.00 18.76
C ASP A 171 -7.06 -18.92 17.60
N LYS A 172 -6.90 -20.05 16.89
CA LYS A 172 -6.00 -20.16 15.75
C LYS A 172 -6.42 -19.26 14.57
N TRP A 173 -7.72 -18.99 14.45
CA TRP A 173 -8.29 -18.23 13.33
C TRP A 173 -8.21 -16.71 13.49
N LEU A 174 -8.24 -16.20 14.73
CA LEU A 174 -8.32 -14.76 14.97
C LEU A 174 -7.11 -14.00 14.36
N PRO A 175 -5.85 -14.44 14.55
CA PRO A 175 -4.69 -13.81 13.90
C PRO A 175 -4.77 -13.80 12.37
N GLN A 176 -5.33 -14.85 11.79
CA GLN A 176 -5.38 -15.06 10.33
C GLN A 176 -6.45 -14.15 9.71
N VAL A 177 -7.64 -14.14 10.31
CA VAL A 177 -8.74 -13.24 9.92
C VAL A 177 -8.33 -11.78 10.12
N PHE A 178 -7.65 -11.46 11.23
CA PHE A 178 -7.10 -10.14 11.48
C PHE A 178 -6.17 -9.68 10.34
N LYS A 179 -5.23 -10.54 9.94
CA LYS A 179 -4.30 -10.26 8.84
C LYS A 179 -5.00 -10.11 7.49
N LEU A 180 -6.04 -10.92 7.24
CA LEU A 180 -6.89 -10.78 6.06
C LEU A 180 -7.51 -9.39 5.99
N ILE A 181 -8.17 -8.97 7.08
CA ILE A 181 -8.88 -7.70 7.14
C ILE A 181 -7.89 -6.53 7.07
N LEU A 182 -6.80 -6.58 7.84
CA LEU A 182 -5.77 -5.54 7.82
C LEU A 182 -5.17 -5.38 6.42
N GLY A 183 -4.75 -6.47 5.79
CA GLY A 183 -4.19 -6.46 4.44
C GLY A 183 -5.19 -5.93 3.41
N GLY A 184 -6.44 -6.41 3.48
CA GLY A 184 -7.50 -6.00 2.56
C GLY A 184 -7.89 -4.53 2.70
N VAL A 185 -8.10 -4.04 3.93
CA VAL A 185 -8.40 -2.63 4.20
C VAL A 185 -7.23 -1.74 3.79
N LEU A 186 -5.99 -2.15 4.07
CA LEU A 186 -4.81 -1.41 3.65
C LEU A 186 -4.73 -1.35 2.11
N GLY A 187 -4.96 -2.46 1.42
CA GLY A 187 -5.01 -2.53 -0.05
C GLY A 187 -6.10 -1.63 -0.63
N LEU A 188 -7.32 -1.69 -0.08
CA LEU A 188 -8.45 -0.86 -0.52
C LEU A 188 -8.15 0.64 -0.42
N LEU A 189 -7.46 1.07 0.64
CA LEU A 189 -7.22 2.47 0.91
C LEU A 189 -5.99 3.00 0.18
N THR A 190 -4.92 2.23 0.11
CA THR A 190 -3.62 2.72 -0.39
C THR A 190 -3.48 2.59 -1.90
N THR A 191 -3.90 1.46 -2.46
CA THR A 191 -3.65 1.13 -3.87
C THR A 191 -4.35 2.09 -4.84
N PRO A 192 -5.63 2.49 -4.65
CA PRO A 192 -6.28 3.51 -5.49
C PRO A 192 -5.59 4.87 -5.42
N LEU A 193 -5.10 5.25 -4.23
CA LEU A 193 -4.39 6.52 -4.04
C LEU A 193 -3.04 6.51 -4.76
N MET A 194 -2.32 5.38 -4.70
CA MET A 194 -1.07 5.18 -5.43
C MET A 194 -1.31 5.18 -6.95
N ALA A 195 -2.38 4.54 -7.41
CA ALA A 195 -2.73 4.53 -8.82
C ALA A 195 -3.08 5.92 -9.34
N MET A 196 -3.88 6.69 -8.58
CA MET A 196 -4.16 8.09 -8.89
C MET A 196 -2.89 8.93 -8.94
N PHE A 197 -1.97 8.77 -7.98
CA PHE A 197 -0.70 9.48 -7.98
C PHE A 197 0.07 9.27 -9.30
N TRP A 198 0.15 8.03 -9.75
CA TRP A 198 0.85 7.67 -10.99
C TRP A 198 0.13 8.15 -12.25
N LEU A 199 -1.19 8.05 -12.29
CA LEU A 199 -2.00 8.52 -13.42
C LEU A 199 -1.95 10.05 -13.58
N ILE A 200 -1.90 10.79 -12.47
CA ILE A 200 -1.71 12.24 -12.46
C ILE A 200 -0.32 12.58 -12.98
N LYS A 201 0.71 11.91 -12.46
CA LYS A 201 2.08 12.12 -12.91
C LYS A 201 2.24 11.84 -14.40
N ALA A 202 1.62 10.77 -14.91
CA ALA A 202 1.62 10.44 -16.33
C ALA A 202 0.85 11.44 -17.20
N GLY A 203 -0.05 12.25 -16.63
CA GLY A 203 -0.71 13.35 -17.36
C GLY A 203 0.15 14.59 -17.51
N TRP A 204 1.26 14.68 -16.77
CA TRP A 204 2.22 15.78 -16.85
C TRP A 204 3.42 15.51 -17.76
N GLU A 205 3.59 14.25 -18.18
CA GLU A 205 4.64 13.77 -19.08
C GLU A 205 4.12 13.63 -20.51
#